data_AF-A0A1X7H0S1-F1
#
_entry.id   AF-A0A1X7H0S1-F1
#
_cell.length_a   1.000
_cell.length_b   1.000
_cell.length_c   1.000
_cell.angle_alpha   90.00
_cell.angle_beta   90.00
_cell.angle_gamma   90.00
#
_symmetry.space_group_name_H-M   'P 1'
#
loop_
_entity.id
_entity.type
_entity.pdbx_description
1 polymer ?
#
loop_
_entity_poly.entity_id
_entity_poly.type
_entity_poly.pdbx_seq_one_letter_code
_entity_poly.pdbx_strand_id
1 'polypeptide(L)'
;MMKNKTIALLTATILTGSAFAGFMNTTLADQAQPKSVTQQHVKKATAKQQQKMFRNIKVMESAFTFTVKGEASLFEGTYQYAVKQGNKIVAKGFGTASKGGPEWGTFSQYISIPKSKLFGDKPMTLELFVIDQATGASVNKLTVPMNKIGEAKQNQVFRNTKVTSSAVVYTVKGEASVHEGTYQYAVKQGNKIVATGFGTASKGGPEWGTFTRKISIPVSKLSGDKPLTVELFEVDQATGKITNKVVMPVK
;
A
#
# COMPACT_ATOMS: atom_id res chain seq x y z
N MET A 1 -41.34 -8.98 -44.24
CA MET A 1 -41.50 -7.52 -44.41
C MET A 1 -40.23 -6.83 -43.96
N MET A 2 -39.67 -5.93 -44.76
CA MET A 2 -38.56 -5.06 -44.37
C MET A 2 -39.09 -3.63 -44.08
N LYS A 3 -38.43 -2.89 -43.19
CA LYS A 3 -38.60 -1.44 -43.06
C LYS A 3 -37.23 -0.77 -42.92
N ASN A 4 -36.73 -0.27 -44.04
CA ASN A 4 -35.52 0.54 -44.09
C ASN A 4 -35.81 1.94 -43.51
N LYS A 5 -34.78 2.60 -42.97
CA LYS A 5 -34.72 4.07 -42.92
C LYS A 5 -33.38 4.56 -43.44
N THR A 6 -33.44 5.63 -44.22
CA THR A 6 -32.38 6.06 -45.12
C THR A 6 -31.43 7.07 -44.45
N ILE A 7 -30.15 6.72 -44.42
CA ILE A 7 -28.98 7.50 -44.85
C ILE A 7 -29.08 9.05 -44.82
N ALA A 8 -28.05 9.68 -44.25
CA ALA A 8 -27.55 10.97 -44.72
C ALA A 8 -26.03 10.87 -44.96
N LEU A 9 -25.55 11.31 -46.12
CA LEU A 9 -24.11 11.46 -46.42
C LEU A 9 -23.62 12.84 -45.97
N LEU A 10 -22.33 12.94 -45.67
CA LEU A 10 -21.53 14.09 -46.10
C LEU A 10 -20.37 13.59 -46.97
N THR A 11 -20.02 14.38 -47.97
CA THR A 11 -19.21 13.98 -49.13
C THR A 11 -17.74 14.37 -48.97
N ALA A 12 -16.88 13.69 -49.74
CA ALA A 12 -15.46 14.02 -49.88
C ALA A 12 -15.07 14.07 -51.35
N THR A 13 -14.27 15.05 -51.73
CA THR A 13 -13.42 15.03 -52.94
C THR A 13 -12.23 15.99 -52.81
N ILE A 14 -11.21 15.78 -53.63
CA ILE A 14 -9.89 16.44 -53.59
C ILE A 14 -9.64 17.15 -54.93
N LEU A 15 -9.01 18.33 -54.93
CA LEU A 15 -8.50 19.04 -56.10
C LEU A 15 -7.49 20.13 -55.64
N THR A 16 -6.38 20.47 -56.32
CA THR A 16 -5.64 19.84 -57.44
C THR A 16 -4.43 19.05 -56.87
N GLY A 17 -3.15 19.11 -57.27
CA GLY A 17 -2.41 19.83 -58.33
C GLY A 17 -0.87 19.71 -58.15
N SER A 18 -0.07 19.87 -59.21
CA SER A 18 1.41 19.89 -59.15
C SER A 18 2.05 20.46 -60.44
N ALA A 19 3.09 21.32 -60.34
CA ALA A 19 4.14 21.52 -61.36
C ALA A 19 5.30 22.45 -60.86
N PHE A 20 6.49 22.30 -61.45
CA PHE A 20 7.66 23.19 -61.33
C PHE A 20 7.78 24.10 -62.59
N ALA A 21 8.43 25.27 -62.49
CA ALA A 21 9.54 25.70 -63.39
C ALA A 21 10.01 27.16 -63.20
N GLY A 22 11.34 27.38 -63.15
CA GLY A 22 12.02 28.65 -63.50
C GLY A 22 11.89 29.83 -62.51
N PHE A 23 12.82 30.81 -62.43
CA PHE A 23 14.18 30.93 -62.99
C PHE A 23 15.08 31.70 -61.99
N MET A 24 16.40 31.66 -62.16
CA MET A 24 17.39 32.32 -61.29
C MET A 24 17.68 33.77 -61.70
N ASN A 25 18.16 34.60 -60.76
CA ASN A 25 19.37 35.41 -60.95
C ASN A 25 19.93 35.97 -59.62
N THR A 26 21.17 36.47 -59.66
CA THR A 26 21.93 37.01 -58.52
C THR A 26 21.86 38.55 -58.47
N THR A 27 22.31 39.29 -57.44
CA THR A 27 23.08 38.95 -56.21
C THR A 27 22.45 39.73 -55.02
N LEU A 28 23.03 40.08 -53.85
CA LEU A 28 24.40 40.10 -53.30
C LEU A 28 24.38 39.60 -51.82
N ALA A 29 25.39 39.94 -51.01
CA ALA A 29 25.51 39.50 -49.62
C ALA A 29 25.13 40.58 -48.59
N ASP A 30 24.41 40.17 -47.54
CA ASP A 30 24.55 40.71 -46.19
C ASP A 30 24.39 39.53 -45.19
N GLN A 31 25.28 39.42 -44.20
CA GLN A 31 25.36 38.25 -43.29
C GLN A 31 24.86 38.58 -41.87
N ALA A 32 23.56 38.81 -41.74
CA ALA A 32 22.89 38.85 -40.45
C ALA A 32 22.79 37.43 -39.84
N GLN A 33 23.65 37.10 -38.87
CA GLN A 33 23.64 35.80 -38.20
C GLN A 33 22.36 35.58 -37.35
N PRO A 34 21.66 34.44 -37.48
CA PRO A 34 20.56 34.09 -36.58
C PRO A 34 21.09 33.68 -35.19
N LYS A 35 20.41 34.15 -34.14
CA LYS A 35 20.80 33.94 -32.74
C LYS A 35 20.78 32.45 -32.35
N SER A 36 21.93 31.90 -31.94
CA SER A 36 22.04 30.52 -31.50
C SER A 36 21.56 30.31 -30.05
N VAL A 37 21.08 29.09 -29.77
CA VAL A 37 20.33 28.73 -28.56
C VAL A 37 21.17 28.83 -27.28
N THR A 38 20.54 29.35 -26.22
CA THR A 38 21.07 29.47 -24.86
C THR A 38 21.69 28.16 -24.34
N GLN A 39 23.00 28.17 -24.07
CA GLN A 39 23.65 27.12 -23.26
C GLN A 39 23.27 27.25 -21.78
N GLN A 40 22.05 26.84 -21.41
CA GLN A 40 21.69 26.72 -20.00
C GLN A 40 22.40 25.51 -19.38
N HIS A 41 23.45 25.80 -18.59
CA HIS A 41 24.12 24.86 -17.69
C HIS A 41 23.11 23.92 -17.01
N VAL A 42 23.31 22.60 -17.16
CA VAL A 42 22.56 21.58 -16.43
C VAL A 42 22.97 21.63 -14.95
N LYS A 43 22.34 22.55 -14.19
CA LYS A 43 22.52 22.66 -12.74
C LYS A 43 21.95 21.42 -12.07
N LYS A 44 22.85 20.46 -11.80
CA LYS A 44 22.69 19.27 -10.97
C LYS A 44 21.85 19.61 -9.72
N ALA A 45 20.58 19.23 -9.73
CA ALA A 45 19.60 19.70 -8.74
C ALA A 45 20.00 19.30 -7.31
N THR A 46 20.38 20.28 -6.50
CA THR A 46 20.93 20.06 -5.16
C THR A 46 19.85 19.57 -4.20
N ALA A 47 20.18 18.61 -3.33
CA ALA A 47 19.23 17.89 -2.48
C ALA A 47 18.28 18.76 -1.63
N LYS A 48 18.67 20.02 -1.31
CA LYS A 48 17.82 20.99 -0.61
C LYS A 48 16.50 21.31 -1.34
N GLN A 49 16.39 21.17 -2.66
CA GLN A 49 15.11 21.44 -3.36
C GLN A 49 14.04 20.36 -3.16
N GLN A 50 14.42 19.13 -2.80
CA GLN A 50 13.50 17.99 -2.70
C GLN A 50 12.61 18.02 -1.44
N GLN A 51 12.90 18.89 -0.47
CA GLN A 51 12.17 19.02 0.80
C GLN A 51 11.11 20.14 0.79
N LYS A 52 10.79 20.75 -0.36
CA LYS A 52 9.90 21.93 -0.39
C LYS A 52 8.45 21.66 -0.01
N MET A 53 7.88 20.52 -0.41
CA MET A 53 6.42 20.27 -0.31
C MET A 53 6.01 19.23 0.76
N PHE A 54 6.97 18.70 1.53
CA PHE A 54 6.73 17.73 2.60
C PHE A 54 7.59 18.08 3.82
N ARG A 55 6.97 18.29 4.99
CA ARG A 55 7.68 18.66 6.23
C ARG A 55 7.10 17.94 7.46
N ASN A 56 7.85 17.99 8.57
CA ASN A 56 7.45 17.44 9.87
C ASN A 56 7.02 15.96 9.83
N ILE A 57 7.55 15.19 8.87
CA ILE A 57 7.14 13.82 8.61
C ILE A 57 7.68 12.89 9.71
N LYS A 58 6.80 12.04 10.23
CA LYS A 58 7.09 11.05 11.29
C LYS A 58 6.48 9.71 10.88
N VAL A 59 7.32 8.68 10.76
CA VAL A 59 6.89 7.29 10.69
C VAL A 59 6.69 6.81 12.13
N MET A 60 5.46 6.47 12.49
CA MET A 60 5.12 5.92 13.81
C MET A 60 5.45 4.41 13.87
N GLU A 61 5.42 3.84 15.07
CA GLU A 61 5.64 2.41 15.29
C GLU A 61 4.80 1.54 14.33
N SER A 62 5.44 0.53 13.78
CA SER A 62 4.81 -0.49 12.95
C SER A 62 4.13 -1.56 13.82
N ALA A 63 3.06 -2.16 13.31
CA ALA A 63 2.37 -3.29 13.91
C ALA A 63 2.22 -4.42 12.88
N PHE A 64 2.44 -5.65 13.33
CA PHE A 64 2.14 -6.85 12.56
C PHE A 64 0.67 -7.22 12.76
N THR A 65 -0.07 -7.39 11.67
CA THR A 65 -1.52 -7.62 11.69
C THR A 65 -1.88 -8.90 10.96
N PHE A 66 -2.92 -9.57 11.47
CA PHE A 66 -3.40 -10.86 10.96
C PHE A 66 -4.92 -10.91 10.99
N THR A 67 -5.51 -11.63 10.03
CA THR A 67 -6.89 -12.14 10.16
C THR A 67 -6.86 -13.66 10.12
N VAL A 68 -7.45 -14.29 11.14
CA VAL A 68 -7.65 -15.75 11.21
C VAL A 68 -9.16 -16.01 11.22
N LYS A 69 -9.61 -16.86 10.31
CA LYS A 69 -11.02 -17.25 10.19
C LYS A 69 -11.17 -18.75 10.38
N GLY A 70 -12.33 -19.20 10.84
CA GLY A 70 -12.64 -20.61 10.98
C GLY A 70 -14.06 -20.83 11.48
N GLU A 71 -14.32 -22.05 11.94
CA GLU A 71 -15.55 -22.40 12.65
C GLU A 71 -15.21 -23.00 14.01
N ALA A 72 -16.10 -22.79 14.99
CA ALA A 72 -15.97 -23.39 16.30
C ALA A 72 -17.34 -23.82 16.87
N SER A 73 -17.35 -24.90 17.65
CA SER A 73 -18.52 -25.35 18.42
C SER A 73 -18.13 -25.35 19.90
N LEU A 74 -18.63 -24.34 20.63
CA LEU A 74 -18.12 -23.90 21.94
C LEU A 74 -19.28 -23.49 22.84
N PHE A 75 -19.18 -23.69 24.16
CA PHE A 75 -20.16 -23.11 25.08
C PHE A 75 -20.21 -21.58 24.88
N GLU A 76 -21.42 -21.04 24.66
CA GLU A 76 -21.68 -19.63 24.31
C GLU A 76 -20.83 -19.08 23.13
N GLY A 77 -20.30 -19.95 22.27
CA GLY A 77 -19.47 -19.57 21.12
C GLY A 77 -18.10 -19.00 21.51
N THR A 78 -17.73 -18.94 22.79
CA THR A 78 -16.61 -18.10 23.27
C THR A 78 -15.31 -18.89 23.39
N TYR A 79 -14.23 -18.31 22.85
CA TYR A 79 -12.87 -18.84 22.93
C TYR A 79 -11.87 -17.78 23.42
N GLN A 80 -10.79 -18.26 24.04
CA GLN A 80 -9.61 -17.46 24.34
C GLN A 80 -8.56 -17.63 23.23
N TYR A 81 -7.69 -16.63 23.09
CA TYR A 81 -6.52 -16.72 22.21
C TYR A 81 -5.26 -16.13 22.84
N ALA A 82 -4.11 -16.69 22.46
CA ALA A 82 -2.80 -16.15 22.77
C ALA A 82 -1.87 -16.29 21.56
N VAL A 83 -1.27 -15.19 21.11
CA VAL A 83 -0.14 -15.24 20.17
C VAL A 83 1.16 -15.33 20.96
N LYS A 84 1.95 -16.34 20.63
CA LYS A 84 3.28 -16.58 21.19
C LYS A 84 4.35 -16.35 20.13
N GLN A 85 5.53 -15.93 20.57
CA GLN A 85 6.74 -15.88 19.77
C GLN A 85 7.86 -16.58 20.54
N GLY A 86 8.13 -17.84 20.18
CA GLY A 86 8.77 -18.78 21.12
C GLY A 86 8.00 -18.86 22.44
N ASN A 87 8.71 -18.74 23.56
CA ASN A 87 8.11 -18.90 24.90
C ASN A 87 7.38 -17.65 25.42
N LYS A 88 7.42 -16.51 24.71
CA LYS A 88 6.79 -15.25 25.15
C LYS A 88 5.40 -15.08 24.52
N ILE A 89 4.40 -14.71 25.33
CA ILE A 89 3.10 -14.24 24.84
C ILE A 89 3.24 -12.77 24.42
N VAL A 90 2.90 -12.45 23.17
CA VAL A 90 3.04 -11.09 22.59
C VAL A 90 1.68 -10.40 22.38
N ALA A 91 0.60 -11.17 22.26
CA ALA A 91 -0.78 -10.71 22.33
C ALA A 91 -1.67 -11.79 22.95
N LYS A 92 -2.77 -11.40 23.60
CA LYS A 92 -3.82 -12.30 24.10
C LYS A 92 -5.18 -11.58 24.09
N GLY A 93 -6.26 -12.35 24.10
CA GLY A 93 -7.62 -11.85 24.20
C GLY A 93 -8.63 -12.98 24.10
N PHE A 94 -9.87 -12.63 23.81
CA PHE A 94 -10.95 -13.57 23.52
C PHE A 94 -11.66 -13.19 22.22
N GLY A 95 -12.47 -14.11 21.72
CA GLY A 95 -13.38 -13.90 20.60
C GLY A 95 -14.60 -14.81 20.73
N THR A 96 -15.61 -14.54 19.93
CA THR A 96 -16.88 -15.29 19.94
C THR A 96 -17.19 -15.72 18.51
N ALA A 97 -17.64 -16.97 18.36
CA ALA A 97 -18.17 -17.51 17.12
C ALA A 97 -19.64 -17.08 16.94
N SER A 98 -20.15 -17.05 15.71
CA SER A 98 -21.51 -16.60 15.39
C SER A 98 -22.64 -17.49 15.93
N LYS A 99 -22.30 -18.62 16.56
CA LYS A 99 -23.21 -19.54 17.26
C LYS A 99 -22.49 -20.20 18.45
N GLY A 100 -23.26 -20.62 19.44
CA GLY A 100 -22.82 -21.54 20.47
C GLY A 100 -22.99 -23.01 20.07
N GLY A 101 -22.23 -23.89 20.70
CA GLY A 101 -22.34 -25.34 20.57
C GLY A 101 -23.70 -25.86 21.05
N PRO A 102 -24.20 -26.98 20.52
CA PRO A 102 -23.49 -27.92 19.63
C PRO A 102 -23.32 -27.44 18.19
N GLU A 103 -24.00 -26.38 17.78
CA GLU A 103 -23.85 -25.81 16.43
C GLU A 103 -22.45 -25.22 16.19
N TRP A 104 -22.04 -25.21 14.92
CA TRP A 104 -20.77 -24.62 14.50
C TRP A 104 -20.98 -23.16 14.11
N GLY A 105 -20.45 -22.24 14.91
CA GLY A 105 -20.38 -20.82 14.62
C GLY A 105 -19.14 -20.46 13.81
N THR A 106 -19.28 -19.59 12.82
CA THR A 106 -18.14 -18.98 12.11
C THR A 106 -17.47 -17.90 12.96
N PHE A 107 -16.15 -17.76 12.87
CA PHE A 107 -15.40 -16.68 13.53
C PHE A 107 -14.40 -16.00 12.58
N SER A 108 -14.01 -14.76 12.92
CA SER A 108 -13.04 -13.97 12.17
C SER A 108 -12.22 -13.08 13.11
N GLN A 109 -11.23 -13.66 13.78
CA GLN A 109 -10.35 -12.94 14.70
C GLN A 109 -9.38 -12.04 13.93
N TYR A 110 -9.42 -10.73 14.20
CA TYR A 110 -8.35 -9.80 13.84
C TYR A 110 -7.37 -9.66 15.00
N ILE A 111 -6.07 -9.67 14.71
CA ILE A 111 -5.01 -9.51 15.71
C ILE A 111 -4.03 -8.45 15.21
N SER A 112 -3.62 -7.54 16.10
CA SER A 112 -2.61 -6.51 15.84
C SER A 112 -1.58 -6.50 16.96
N ILE A 113 -0.29 -6.58 16.60
CA ILE A 113 0.83 -6.74 17.52
C ILE A 113 1.86 -5.63 17.24
N PRO A 114 2.06 -4.65 18.13
CA PRO A 114 3.10 -3.63 17.97
C PRO A 114 4.50 -4.25 17.83
N LYS A 115 5.35 -3.72 16.94
CA LYS A 115 6.68 -4.27 16.65
C LYS A 115 7.58 -4.27 17.89
N SER A 116 7.40 -3.33 18.82
CA SER A 116 8.05 -3.30 20.14
C SER A 116 7.80 -4.55 21.01
N LYS A 117 6.75 -5.34 20.72
CA LYS A 117 6.45 -6.61 21.41
C LYS A 117 7.03 -7.84 20.70
N LEU A 118 7.73 -7.67 19.58
CA LEU A 118 8.33 -8.76 18.80
C LEU A 118 9.83 -8.88 19.09
N PHE A 119 10.34 -10.11 19.05
CA PHE A 119 11.67 -10.50 19.53
C PHE A 119 12.49 -11.21 18.43
N GLY A 120 12.84 -10.46 17.38
CA GLY A 120 13.60 -10.93 16.21
C GLY A 120 12.83 -11.93 15.34
N ASP A 121 13.54 -12.69 14.50
CA ASP A 121 13.00 -13.67 13.53
C ASP A 121 12.32 -14.92 14.13
N LYS A 122 12.03 -14.93 15.44
CA LYS A 122 11.43 -16.10 16.10
C LYS A 122 10.03 -16.40 15.52
N PRO A 123 9.67 -17.67 15.26
CA PRO A 123 8.37 -18.00 14.68
C PRO A 123 7.23 -17.63 15.63
N MET A 124 6.15 -17.11 15.04
CA MET A 124 4.91 -16.79 15.75
C MET A 124 3.87 -17.91 15.60
N THR A 125 3.21 -18.25 16.70
CA THR A 125 2.08 -19.19 16.74
C THR A 125 0.90 -18.56 17.46
N LEU A 126 -0.29 -18.82 16.96
CA LEU A 126 -1.56 -18.50 17.61
C LEU A 126 -2.09 -19.77 18.28
N GLU A 127 -2.31 -19.72 19.59
CA GLU A 127 -3.10 -20.73 20.31
C GLU A 127 -4.54 -20.21 20.42
N LEU A 128 -5.52 -20.98 19.92
CA LEU A 128 -6.95 -20.86 20.22
C LEU A 128 -7.31 -21.94 21.24
N PHE A 129 -8.08 -21.62 22.27
CA PHE A 129 -8.42 -22.57 23.34
C PHE A 129 -9.67 -22.14 24.11
N VAL A 130 -10.21 -23.05 24.92
CA VAL A 130 -11.27 -22.78 25.89
C VAL A 130 -10.67 -22.79 27.30
N ILE A 131 -11.21 -21.99 28.21
CA ILE A 131 -10.94 -22.14 29.65
C ILE A 131 -12.03 -23.03 30.24
N ASP A 132 -11.63 -24.15 30.80
CA ASP A 132 -12.50 -24.97 31.64
C ASP A 132 -12.90 -24.18 32.89
N GLN A 133 -14.20 -24.02 33.12
CA GLN A 133 -14.71 -23.11 34.16
C GLN A 133 -14.59 -23.67 35.59
N ALA A 134 -14.41 -24.99 35.75
CA ALA A 134 -14.26 -25.62 37.06
C ALA A 134 -12.81 -25.63 37.54
N THR A 135 -11.84 -25.71 36.62
CA THR A 135 -10.41 -25.88 36.91
C THR A 135 -9.54 -24.70 36.49
N GLY A 136 -10.06 -23.79 35.66
CA GLY A 136 -9.29 -22.73 35.01
C GLY A 136 -8.33 -23.21 33.92
N ALA A 137 -8.33 -24.51 33.58
CA ALA A 137 -7.38 -25.10 32.65
C ALA A 137 -7.64 -24.70 31.18
N SER A 138 -6.57 -24.55 30.39
CA SER A 138 -6.68 -24.28 28.94
C SER A 138 -6.88 -25.58 28.15
N VAL A 139 -8.14 -25.88 27.83
CA VAL A 139 -8.57 -27.11 27.14
C VAL A 139 -8.84 -26.90 25.65
N ASN A 140 -8.96 -28.01 24.90
CA ASN A 140 -9.28 -28.04 23.47
C ASN A 140 -8.42 -27.11 22.59
N LYS A 141 -7.12 -27.04 22.90
CA LYS A 141 -6.17 -26.15 22.24
C LYS A 141 -5.95 -26.49 20.77
N LEU A 142 -6.02 -25.48 19.90
CA LEU A 142 -5.56 -25.51 18.53
C LEU A 142 -4.38 -24.53 18.36
N THR A 143 -3.28 -25.01 17.77
CA THR A 143 -2.09 -24.20 17.46
C THR A 143 -1.97 -23.94 15.96
N VAL A 144 -1.90 -22.66 15.59
CA VAL A 144 -1.86 -22.17 14.20
C VAL A 144 -0.52 -21.46 13.94
N PRO A 145 0.35 -21.93 13.03
CA PRO A 145 1.55 -21.21 12.62
C PRO A 145 1.18 -19.92 11.87
N MET A 146 1.69 -18.77 12.31
CA MET A 146 1.29 -17.46 11.75
C MET A 146 2.19 -16.98 10.60
N ASN A 147 3.28 -17.68 10.33
CA ASN A 147 4.24 -17.35 9.27
C ASN A 147 3.82 -17.86 7.87
N LYS A 148 2.66 -18.51 7.75
CA LYS A 148 2.10 -19.02 6.48
C LYS A 148 0.62 -18.64 6.39
N ILE A 149 0.20 -18.18 5.21
CA ILE A 149 -1.21 -18.11 4.82
C ILE A 149 -1.63 -19.54 4.44
N GLY A 150 -2.77 -20.00 4.95
CA GLY A 150 -3.22 -21.38 4.76
C GLY A 150 -3.97 -21.92 5.97
N GLU A 151 -4.32 -23.22 5.88
CA GLU A 151 -5.15 -23.90 6.86
C GLU A 151 -4.32 -24.50 8.00
N ALA A 152 -4.90 -24.50 9.20
CA ALA A 152 -4.37 -25.17 10.38
C ALA A 152 -4.87 -26.62 10.43
N LYS A 153 -4.36 -27.40 11.40
CA LYS A 153 -5.05 -28.61 11.84
C LYS A 153 -6.42 -28.24 12.44
N GLN A 154 -7.30 -29.22 12.55
CA GLN A 154 -8.56 -29.10 13.29
C GLN A 154 -8.50 -29.94 14.58
N ASN A 155 -9.40 -29.66 15.52
CA ASN A 155 -9.63 -30.48 16.71
C ASN A 155 -11.14 -30.60 16.99
N GLN A 156 -11.51 -31.14 18.16
CA GLN A 156 -12.91 -31.37 18.54
C GLN A 156 -13.81 -30.13 18.46
N VAL A 157 -13.28 -28.92 18.72
CA VAL A 157 -14.07 -27.69 18.87
C VAL A 157 -13.70 -26.58 17.89
N PHE A 158 -12.58 -26.70 17.17
CA PHE A 158 -12.15 -25.75 16.13
C PHE A 158 -11.87 -26.48 14.82
N ARG A 159 -12.51 -26.05 13.72
CA ARG A 159 -12.33 -26.60 12.36
C ARG A 159 -12.20 -25.50 11.32
N ASN A 160 -11.87 -25.87 10.08
CA ASN A 160 -11.78 -24.97 8.91
C ASN A 160 -10.97 -23.68 9.16
N THR A 161 -10.04 -23.75 10.11
CA THR A 161 -9.33 -22.59 10.66
C THR A 161 -8.12 -22.25 9.80
N LYS A 162 -8.02 -21.01 9.35
CA LYS A 162 -6.99 -20.54 8.42
C LYS A 162 -6.55 -19.11 8.67
N VAL A 163 -5.25 -18.87 8.50
CA VAL A 163 -4.70 -17.52 8.39
C VAL A 163 -5.04 -17.00 7.00
N THR A 164 -5.96 -16.04 6.90
CA THR A 164 -6.41 -15.49 5.61
C THR A 164 -5.58 -14.30 5.15
N SER A 165 -4.90 -13.61 6.07
CA SER A 165 -4.08 -12.44 5.78
C SER A 165 -3.02 -12.24 6.85
N SER A 166 -1.88 -11.70 6.43
CA SER A 166 -0.76 -11.28 7.28
C SER A 166 -0.10 -10.05 6.65
N ALA A 167 -0.03 -8.94 7.37
CA ALA A 167 0.49 -7.67 6.85
C ALA A 167 1.26 -6.88 7.92
N VAL A 168 2.29 -6.14 7.51
CA VAL A 168 2.92 -5.12 8.35
C VAL A 168 2.24 -3.79 8.04
N VAL A 169 1.70 -3.15 9.07
CA VAL A 169 1.00 -1.86 8.99
C VAL A 169 1.78 -0.81 9.76
N TYR A 170 1.95 0.38 9.21
CA TYR A 170 2.54 1.52 9.91
C TYR A 170 1.81 2.81 9.52
N THR A 171 2.00 3.85 10.33
CA THR A 171 1.34 5.14 10.14
C THR A 171 2.39 6.21 9.86
N VAL A 172 2.32 6.81 8.67
CA VAL A 172 3.11 8.00 8.31
C VAL A 172 2.25 9.22 8.59
N LYS A 173 2.75 10.17 9.38
CA LYS A 173 2.12 11.46 9.63
C LYS A 173 3.04 12.60 9.21
N GLY A 174 2.49 13.77 8.96
CA GLY A 174 3.27 14.99 8.71
C GLY A 174 2.42 16.08 8.07
N GLU A 175 3.07 16.99 7.36
CA GLU A 175 2.42 18.04 6.59
C GLU A 175 2.91 18.02 5.13
N ALA A 176 2.03 18.40 4.21
CA ALA A 176 2.34 18.57 2.80
C ALA A 176 1.74 19.88 2.26
N SER A 177 2.41 20.46 1.25
CA SER A 177 1.93 21.61 0.48
C SER A 177 2.04 21.27 -1.01
N VAL A 178 1.13 20.40 -1.43
CA VAL A 178 1.12 19.71 -2.74
C VAL A 178 -0.15 20.07 -3.51
N HIS A 179 -0.14 19.93 -4.83
CA HIS A 179 -1.27 20.29 -5.68
C HIS A 179 -2.55 19.55 -5.26
N GLU A 180 -3.65 20.30 -5.06
CA GLU A 180 -4.94 19.80 -4.55
C GLU A 180 -4.86 18.99 -3.23
N GLY A 181 -3.74 19.11 -2.49
CA GLY A 181 -3.48 18.33 -1.28
C GLY A 181 -3.13 16.87 -1.55
N THR A 182 -3.09 16.42 -2.81
CA THR A 182 -2.90 15.02 -3.18
C THR A 182 -1.43 14.69 -3.42
N TYR A 183 -0.96 13.60 -2.81
CA TYR A 183 0.39 13.06 -2.99
C TYR A 183 0.36 11.56 -3.25
N GLN A 184 1.35 11.05 -3.96
CA GLN A 184 1.59 9.63 -4.15
C GLN A 184 2.59 9.12 -3.11
N TYR A 185 2.53 7.82 -2.82
CA TYR A 185 3.55 7.13 -2.04
C TYR A 185 4.00 5.84 -2.72
N ALA A 186 5.29 5.52 -2.55
CA ALA A 186 5.86 4.23 -2.89
C ALA A 186 6.68 3.72 -1.71
N VAL A 187 6.66 2.41 -1.48
CA VAL A 187 7.37 1.77 -0.39
C VAL A 187 8.30 0.73 -0.98
N LYS A 188 9.58 0.78 -0.61
CA LYS A 188 10.63 -0.04 -1.20
C LYS A 188 11.34 -0.87 -0.14
N GLN A 189 11.72 -2.10 -0.48
CA GLN A 189 12.62 -2.95 0.28
C GLN A 189 13.84 -3.23 -0.61
N GLY A 190 14.93 -2.48 -0.40
CA GLY A 190 15.97 -2.33 -1.42
C GLY A 190 15.37 -1.75 -2.72
N ASN A 191 15.63 -2.40 -3.86
CA ASN A 191 15.10 -1.95 -5.16
C ASN A 191 13.64 -2.39 -5.43
N LYS A 192 13.08 -3.30 -4.61
CA LYS A 192 11.73 -3.87 -4.83
C LYS A 192 10.67 -2.95 -4.26
N ILE A 193 9.73 -2.48 -5.09
CA ILE A 193 8.51 -1.81 -4.60
C ILE A 193 7.58 -2.87 -3.99
N VAL A 194 7.16 -2.66 -2.73
CA VAL A 194 6.31 -3.60 -1.97
C VAL A 194 4.91 -3.06 -1.70
N ALA A 195 4.72 -1.73 -1.70
CA ALA A 195 3.41 -1.09 -1.68
C ALA A 195 3.46 0.28 -2.39
N THR A 196 2.31 0.73 -2.90
CA THR A 196 2.11 2.04 -3.51
C THR A 196 0.72 2.57 -3.17
N GLY A 197 0.44 3.82 -3.54
CA GLY A 197 -0.89 4.42 -3.50
C GLY A 197 -0.80 5.94 -3.48
N PHE A 198 -1.87 6.56 -3.00
CA PHE A 198 -1.94 8.01 -2.79
C PHE A 198 -2.52 8.32 -1.40
N GLY A 199 -2.36 9.56 -0.98
CA GLY A 199 -3.03 10.16 0.16
C GLY A 199 -3.33 11.62 -0.10
N THR A 200 -4.13 12.20 0.79
CA THR A 200 -4.54 13.61 0.72
C THR A 200 -4.19 14.28 2.05
N ALA A 201 -3.70 15.51 1.98
CA ALA A 201 -3.49 16.40 3.11
C ALA A 201 -4.74 17.25 3.35
N SER A 202 -4.93 17.77 4.58
CA SER A 202 -6.12 18.54 4.95
C SER A 202 -6.29 19.89 4.24
N LYS A 203 -5.28 20.30 3.44
CA LYS A 203 -5.26 21.48 2.58
C LYS A 203 -4.38 21.21 1.36
N GLY A 204 -4.64 21.91 0.26
CA GLY A 204 -3.76 21.96 -0.91
C GLY A 204 -2.76 23.12 -0.86
N GLY A 205 -1.67 22.98 -1.62
CA GLY A 205 -0.69 24.05 -1.82
C GLY A 205 -1.33 25.29 -2.45
N PRO A 206 -0.89 26.52 -2.08
CA PRO A 206 0.30 26.84 -1.30
C PRO A 206 0.15 26.72 0.23
N GLU A 207 -1.02 26.37 0.74
CA GLU A 207 -1.19 26.12 2.16
C GLU A 207 -0.58 24.77 2.58
N TRP A 208 -0.33 24.61 3.88
CA TRP A 208 0.18 23.36 4.46
C TRP A 208 -0.96 22.57 5.09
N GLY A 209 -1.28 21.42 4.49
CA GLY A 209 -2.23 20.46 5.03
C GLY A 209 -1.52 19.41 5.88
N THR A 210 -2.11 19.05 7.02
CA THR A 210 -1.71 17.87 7.79
C THR A 210 -2.20 16.58 7.13
N PHE A 211 -1.46 15.48 7.28
CA PHE A 211 -1.90 14.16 6.82
C PHE A 211 -1.60 13.05 7.83
N THR A 212 -2.36 11.96 7.74
CA THR A 212 -2.10 10.70 8.44
C THR A 212 -2.44 9.54 7.50
N ARG A 213 -1.42 8.82 7.03
CA ARG A 213 -1.56 7.69 6.11
C ARG A 213 -1.18 6.39 6.81
N LYS A 214 -2.15 5.51 7.01
CA LYS A 214 -1.88 4.09 7.30
C LYS A 214 -1.50 3.40 5.99
N ILE A 215 -0.38 2.69 5.98
CA ILE A 215 0.07 1.89 4.85
C ILE A 215 0.19 0.44 5.32
N SER A 216 -0.38 -0.49 4.55
CA SER A 216 -0.38 -1.93 4.81
C SER A 216 0.43 -2.63 3.72
N ILE A 217 1.40 -3.46 4.12
CA ILE A 217 2.20 -4.29 3.21
C ILE A 217 1.91 -5.76 3.52
N PRO A 218 1.33 -6.54 2.59
CA PRO A 218 1.22 -7.99 2.74
C PRO A 218 2.60 -8.62 2.95
N VAL A 219 2.73 -9.51 3.93
CA VAL A 219 4.02 -10.13 4.32
C VAL A 219 4.64 -10.92 3.16
N SER A 220 3.82 -11.50 2.28
CA SER A 220 4.25 -12.15 1.04
C SER A 220 4.96 -11.23 0.03
N LYS A 221 4.85 -9.90 0.17
CA LYS A 221 5.63 -8.94 -0.62
C LYS A 221 6.97 -8.58 0.01
N LEU A 222 7.14 -8.80 1.32
CA LEU A 222 8.39 -8.57 2.04
C LEU A 222 9.40 -9.71 1.78
N SER A 223 10.63 -9.54 2.23
CA SER A 223 11.74 -10.47 1.99
C SER A 223 12.72 -10.44 3.18
N GLY A 224 12.24 -10.94 4.32
CA GLY A 224 12.92 -10.86 5.62
C GLY A 224 13.04 -9.43 6.16
N ASP A 225 13.86 -9.25 7.18
CA ASP A 225 14.11 -7.99 7.89
C ASP A 225 14.96 -6.96 7.11
N LYS A 226 14.99 -7.04 5.78
CA LYS A 226 15.63 -6.02 4.92
C LYS A 226 14.97 -4.66 5.16
N PRO A 227 15.75 -3.55 5.23
CA PRO A 227 15.21 -2.23 5.57
C PRO A 227 14.18 -1.76 4.54
N LEU A 228 13.12 -1.11 5.05
CA LEU A 228 12.07 -0.50 4.27
C LEU A 228 12.27 1.03 4.18
N THR A 229 11.99 1.60 3.02
CA THR A 229 11.92 3.06 2.82
C THR A 229 10.56 3.46 2.28
N VAL A 230 10.06 4.61 2.73
CA VAL A 230 8.88 5.29 2.18
C VAL A 230 9.36 6.47 1.36
N GLU A 231 8.91 6.53 0.11
CA GLU A 231 8.95 7.72 -0.72
C GLU A 231 7.56 8.37 -0.72
N LEU A 232 7.48 9.67 -0.45
CA LEU A 232 6.29 10.50 -0.71
C LEU A 232 6.65 11.49 -1.81
N PHE A 233 5.77 11.71 -2.79
CA PHE A 233 6.04 12.54 -3.95
C PHE A 233 4.77 13.09 -4.60
N GLU A 234 4.96 14.01 -5.54
CA GLU A 234 3.95 14.39 -6.53
C GLU A 234 4.28 13.78 -7.89
N VAL A 235 3.26 13.67 -8.75
CA VAL A 235 3.43 13.36 -10.18
C VAL A 235 2.98 14.58 -10.96
N ASP A 236 3.89 15.12 -11.77
CA ASP A 236 3.61 16.18 -12.73
C ASP A 236 2.59 15.68 -13.77
N GLN A 237 1.39 16.28 -13.81
CA GLN A 237 0.28 15.77 -14.62
C GLN A 237 0.48 15.93 -16.13
N ALA A 238 1.35 16.85 -16.57
CA ALA A 238 1.62 17.08 -17.99
C ALA A 238 2.68 16.13 -18.56
N THR A 239 3.61 15.65 -17.71
CA THR A 239 4.77 14.85 -18.16
C THR A 239 4.90 13.48 -17.50
N GLY A 240 4.05 13.15 -16.53
CA GLY A 240 4.10 11.91 -15.75
C GLY A 240 5.32 11.78 -14.83
N LYS A 241 6.12 12.85 -14.67
CA LYS A 241 7.39 12.80 -13.93
C LYS A 241 7.18 12.92 -12.43
N ILE A 242 7.95 12.16 -11.65
CA ILE A 242 7.98 12.26 -10.19
C ILE A 242 8.68 13.56 -9.79
N THR A 243 7.98 14.40 -9.03
CA THR A 243 8.44 15.69 -8.50
C THR A 243 8.34 15.72 -6.97
N ASN A 244 9.00 16.71 -6.35
CA ASN A 244 8.90 17.02 -4.91
C ASN A 244 9.12 15.84 -3.94
N LYS A 245 9.89 14.82 -4.36
CA LYS A 245 10.04 13.55 -3.63
C LYS A 245 10.86 13.68 -2.35
N VAL A 246 10.28 13.30 -1.21
CA VAL A 246 11.00 13.00 0.04
C VAL A 246 11.13 11.48 0.22
N VAL A 247 12.25 11.03 0.81
CA VAL A 247 12.53 9.61 1.10
C VAL A 247 12.92 9.44 2.57
N MET A 248 12.36 8.44 3.25
CA MET A 248 12.56 8.19 4.68
C MET A 248 12.73 6.70 4.98
N PRO A 249 13.55 6.31 5.97
CA PRO A 249 13.57 4.94 6.49
C PRO A 249 12.34 4.66 7.36
N VAL A 250 11.84 3.43 7.31
CA VAL A 250 10.89 2.87 8.27
C VAL A 250 11.66 2.15 9.37
N LYS A 251 11.19 2.25 10.62
CA LYS A 251 11.75 1.55 11.79
C LYS A 251 10.85 0.38 12.21
#